data_AF-A0A5C6PNM4-F1
#
_entry.id   AF-A0A5C6PNM4-F1
#
_cell.length_a   1.000
_cell.length_b   1.000
_cell.length_c   1.000
_cell.angle_alpha   90.00
_cell.angle_beta   90.00
_cell.angle_gamma   90.00
#
_symmetry.space_group_name_H-M   'P 1'
#
loop_
_entity.id
_entity.type
_entity.pdbx_description
1 polymer ?
#
loop_
_entity_poly.entity_id
_entity_poly.type
_entity_poly.pdbx_seq_one_letter_code
_entity_poly.pdbx_strand_id
1 'polypeptide(L)'
;MRTLHRSVVVKRELSRKAKLSIYRSIFVPTLTYGWLGSPLERGRSSAIREKLGVEPLLLRVERSQMRWLGHLVRMPPGCLPGEVFRACPSGRRPPGSPRTRWRDYVSRLVWERLGIPPDELEEVAGEKEVWASLLRLLPPRPDPG
;
A
#
# COMPACT_ATOMS: atom_id res chain seq x y z
N MET A 1 -22.95 -1.77 14.66
CA MET A 1 -23.07 -3.23 14.88
C MET A 1 -23.95 -3.62 16.07
N ARG A 2 -23.82 -3.00 17.25
CA ARG A 2 -24.66 -3.33 18.44
C ARG A 2 -26.18 -3.17 18.17
N THR A 3 -26.56 -2.20 17.35
CA THR A 3 -27.94 -1.96 16.89
C THR A 3 -28.48 -3.10 16.02
N LEU A 4 -27.71 -3.57 15.04
CA LEU A 4 -28.07 -4.69 14.16
C LEU A 4 -28.10 -6.05 14.88
N HIS A 5 -27.20 -6.25 15.85
CA HIS A 5 -27.22 -7.46 16.69
C HIS A 5 -28.54 -7.58 17.47
N ARG A 6 -29.00 -6.49 18.09
CA ARG A 6 -30.27 -6.45 18.83
C ARG A 6 -31.49 -6.58 17.92
N SER A 7 -31.45 -6.03 16.70
CA SER A 7 -32.60 -6.07 15.78
C SER A 7 -32.72 -7.35 14.95
N VAL A 8 -31.63 -8.08 14.71
CA VAL A 8 -31.65 -9.27 13.83
C VAL A 8 -31.41 -10.57 14.61
N VAL A 9 -30.35 -10.62 15.42
CA VAL A 9 -29.94 -11.88 16.08
C VAL A 9 -30.90 -12.21 17.22
N VAL A 10 -31.29 -11.19 18.01
CA VAL A 10 -32.14 -11.34 19.20
C VAL A 10 -33.64 -11.37 18.89
N LYS A 11 -34.09 -10.85 17.74
CA LYS A 11 -35.52 -10.70 17.41
C LYS A 11 -36.20 -12.04 17.09
N ARG A 12 -37.30 -12.37 17.76
CA ARG A 12 -37.96 -13.70 17.69
C ARG A 12 -38.76 -13.94 16.40
N GLU A 13 -39.16 -12.86 15.73
CA GLU A 13 -39.95 -12.87 14.48
C GLU A 13 -39.19 -13.40 13.26
N LEU A 14 -37.85 -13.37 13.29
CA LEU A 14 -37.03 -13.81 12.15
C LEU A 14 -36.74 -15.31 12.24
N SER A 15 -37.03 -16.01 11.13
CA SER A 15 -36.67 -17.42 10.96
C SER A 15 -35.17 -17.65 11.18
N ARG A 16 -34.81 -18.79 11.77
CA ARG A 16 -33.43 -19.22 11.97
C ARG A 16 -32.61 -19.21 10.67
N LYS A 17 -33.24 -19.54 9.54
CA LYS A 17 -32.62 -19.52 8.21
C LYS A 17 -32.30 -18.09 7.74
N ALA A 18 -33.22 -17.15 7.98
CA ALA A 18 -33.01 -15.73 7.66
C ALA A 18 -31.91 -15.10 8.53
N LYS A 19 -31.91 -15.41 9.84
CA LYS A 19 -30.85 -14.98 10.76
C LYS A 19 -29.47 -15.50 10.33
N LEU A 20 -29.37 -16.77 9.95
CA LEU A 20 -28.14 -17.37 9.46
C LEU A 20 -27.67 -16.75 8.14
N SER A 21 -28.59 -16.46 7.23
CA SER A 21 -28.27 -15.77 5.98
C SER A 21 -27.69 -14.38 6.24
N ILE A 22 -28.37 -13.57 7.06
CA ILE A 22 -27.91 -12.22 7.43
C ILE A 22 -26.58 -12.28 8.21
N TYR A 23 -26.42 -13.26 9.09
CA TYR A 23 -25.18 -13.46 9.82
C TYR A 23 -24.00 -13.74 8.87
N ARG A 24 -24.19 -14.63 7.88
CA ARG A 24 -23.15 -15.00 6.91
C ARG A 24 -22.87 -13.92 5.86
N SER A 25 -23.86 -13.11 5.49
CA SER A 25 -23.70 -12.10 4.44
C SER A 25 -23.25 -10.73 4.95
N ILE A 26 -23.64 -10.36 6.18
CA ILE A 26 -23.34 -9.04 6.75
C ILE A 26 -22.36 -9.15 7.91
N PHE A 27 -22.61 -10.04 8.88
CA PHE A 27 -21.77 -10.12 10.08
C PHE A 27 -20.40 -10.76 9.79
N VAL A 28 -20.36 -11.91 9.13
CA VAL A 28 -19.10 -12.60 8.84
C VAL A 28 -18.18 -11.73 7.98
N PRO A 29 -18.57 -11.15 6.83
CA PRO A 29 -17.65 -10.32 6.06
C PRO A 29 -17.22 -9.04 6.79
N THR A 30 -18.09 -8.43 7.61
CA THR A 30 -17.72 -7.25 8.39
C THR A 30 -16.80 -7.58 9.57
N LEU A 31 -16.92 -8.76 10.18
CA LEU A 31 -16.03 -9.25 11.24
C LEU A 31 -14.74 -9.87 10.71
N THR A 32 -14.73 -10.41 9.50
CA THR A 32 -13.55 -11.07 8.91
C THR A 32 -12.74 -10.08 8.07
N TYR A 33 -13.40 -9.23 7.28
CA TYR A 33 -12.76 -8.27 6.38
C TYR A 33 -12.93 -6.81 6.83
N GLY A 34 -14.05 -6.45 7.45
CA GLY A 34 -14.24 -5.10 8.04
C GLY A 34 -13.44 -4.86 9.34
N TRP A 35 -12.91 -5.93 9.94
CA TRP A 35 -12.05 -5.94 11.15
C TRP A 35 -10.61 -5.47 10.89
N LEU A 36 -10.23 -5.27 9.63
CA LEU A 36 -8.94 -4.66 9.25
C LEU A 36 -8.88 -3.14 9.49
N GLY A 37 -9.94 -2.52 10.02
CA GLY A 37 -10.04 -1.07 10.20
C GLY A 37 -9.70 -0.51 11.60
N SER A 38 -9.62 -1.34 12.65
CA SER A 38 -9.36 -0.84 14.01
C SER A 38 -7.86 -0.73 14.30
N PRO A 39 -7.35 0.39 14.87
CA PRO A 39 -5.94 0.54 15.27
C PRO A 39 -5.45 -0.60 16.17
N LEU A 40 -6.30 -1.08 17.07
CA LEU A 40 -5.99 -2.17 18.01
C LEU A 40 -5.74 -3.52 17.31
N GLU A 41 -6.35 -3.74 16.15
CA GLU A 41 -6.24 -4.98 15.37
C GLU A 41 -5.12 -4.91 14.33
N ARG A 42 -4.75 -3.70 13.90
CA ARG A 42 -3.53 -3.46 13.12
C ARG A 42 -2.29 -3.91 13.89
N GLY A 43 -2.17 -3.53 15.16
CA GLY A 43 -1.09 -3.97 16.05
C GLY A 43 -1.10 -5.49 16.32
N ARG A 44 -2.29 -6.10 16.42
CA ARG A 44 -2.39 -7.57 16.61
C ARG A 44 -2.01 -8.33 15.33
N SER A 45 -2.37 -7.80 14.16
CA SER A 45 -2.01 -8.38 12.86
C SER A 45 -0.53 -8.19 12.52
N SER A 46 0.09 -7.07 12.91
CA SER A 46 1.54 -6.88 12.76
C SER A 46 2.32 -7.84 13.67
N ALA A 47 1.91 -7.98 14.93
CA ALA A 47 2.51 -8.95 15.86
C ALA A 47 2.38 -10.42 15.39
N ILE A 48 1.25 -10.78 14.76
CA ILE A 48 1.08 -12.12 14.18
C ILE A 48 2.00 -12.32 12.96
N ARG A 49 2.12 -11.31 12.08
CA ARG A 49 3.01 -11.38 10.91
C ARG A 49 4.48 -11.46 11.32
N GLU A 50 4.87 -10.71 12.34
CA GLU A 50 6.21 -10.77 12.93
C GLU A 50 6.51 -12.18 13.46
N LYS A 51 5.60 -12.77 14.23
CA LYS A 51 5.72 -14.16 14.71
C LYS A 51 5.82 -15.19 13.59
N LEU A 52 5.12 -14.97 12.48
CA LEU A 52 5.12 -15.86 11.32
C LEU A 52 6.26 -15.57 10.32
N GLY A 53 7.07 -14.53 10.55
CA GLY A 53 8.11 -14.08 9.61
C GLY A 53 7.55 -13.62 8.26
N VAL A 54 6.27 -13.24 8.19
CA VAL A 54 5.60 -12.87 6.94
C VAL A 54 5.84 -11.40 6.65
N GLU A 55 6.42 -11.12 5.47
CA GLU A 55 6.68 -9.75 5.04
C GLU A 55 5.38 -8.92 4.96
N PRO A 56 5.35 -7.70 5.53
CA PRO A 56 4.19 -6.83 5.39
C PRO A 56 3.92 -6.49 3.92
N LEU A 57 2.65 -6.57 3.51
CA LEU A 57 2.22 -6.23 2.13
C LEU A 57 2.68 -4.84 1.70
N LEU A 58 2.69 -3.87 2.62
CA LEU A 58 3.16 -2.52 2.33
C LEU A 58 4.65 -2.51 1.93
N LEU A 59 5.50 -3.27 2.64
CA LEU A 59 6.91 -3.37 2.30
C LEU A 59 7.09 -3.97 0.90
N ARG A 60 6.32 -5.02 0.57
CA ARG A 60 6.33 -5.62 -0.77
C ARG A 60 5.90 -4.62 -1.86
N VAL A 61 4.86 -3.84 -1.62
CA VAL A 61 4.38 -2.82 -2.55
C VAL A 61 5.42 -1.73 -2.74
N GLU A 62 5.93 -1.13 -1.67
CA GLU A 62 6.96 -0.07 -1.72
C GLU A 62 8.22 -0.55 -2.45
N ARG A 63 8.72 -1.73 -2.09
CA ARG A 63 9.88 -2.34 -2.73
C ARG A 63 9.65 -2.53 -4.23
N SER A 64 8.44 -2.96 -4.64
CA SER A 64 8.10 -3.14 -6.05
C SER A 64 8.05 -1.80 -6.82
N GLN A 65 7.49 -0.75 -6.21
CA GLN A 65 7.46 0.60 -6.79
C GLN A 65 8.88 1.15 -7.03
N MET A 66 9.76 1.02 -6.03
CA MET A 66 11.15 1.46 -6.14
C MET A 66 11.94 0.58 -7.13
N ARG A 67 11.65 -0.72 -7.21
CA ARG A 67 12.27 -1.62 -8.20
C ARG A 67 11.90 -1.20 -9.62
N TRP A 68 10.63 -0.82 -9.84
CA TRP A 68 10.16 -0.29 -11.12
C TRP A 68 10.79 1.07 -11.46
N LEU A 69 10.92 1.96 -10.49
CA LEU A 69 11.64 3.22 -10.67
C LEU A 69 13.08 3.00 -11.16
N GLY A 70 13.83 2.15 -10.47
CA GLY A 70 15.21 1.85 -10.89
C GLY A 70 15.26 1.20 -12.28
N HIS A 71 14.25 0.41 -12.66
CA HIS A 71 14.15 -0.07 -14.04
C HIS A 71 13.98 1.08 -15.03
N LEU A 72 13.03 1.99 -14.80
CA LEU A 72 12.77 3.15 -15.66
C LEU A 72 13.99 4.07 -15.85
N VAL A 73 14.76 4.31 -14.79
CA VAL A 73 15.99 5.11 -14.83
C VAL A 73 17.04 4.47 -15.75
N ARG A 74 17.19 3.14 -15.67
CA ARG A 74 18.17 2.37 -16.47
C ARG A 74 17.67 2.01 -17.88
N MET A 75 16.43 2.37 -18.25
CA MET A 75 15.93 2.12 -19.59
C MET A 75 16.68 2.99 -20.62
N PRO A 76 17.05 2.41 -21.78
CA PRO A 76 17.71 3.17 -22.84
C PRO A 76 16.76 4.24 -23.41
N PRO A 77 17.30 5.35 -23.95
CA PRO A 77 16.50 6.33 -24.68
C PRO A 77 15.83 5.67 -25.90
N GLY A 78 14.67 6.16 -26.33
CA GLY A 78 13.85 5.54 -27.39
C GLY A 78 12.75 4.61 -26.88
N CYS A 79 12.74 4.31 -25.57
CA CYS A 79 11.69 3.49 -24.96
C CYS A 79 10.58 4.34 -24.34
N LEU A 80 9.35 4.22 -24.87
CA LEU A 80 8.18 5.01 -24.46
C LEU A 80 7.96 5.10 -22.93
N PRO A 81 8.04 4.01 -22.13
CA PRO A 81 7.81 4.13 -20.68
C PRO A 81 8.85 5.02 -19.98
N GLY A 82 10.12 4.91 -20.37
CA GLY A 82 11.20 5.73 -19.83
C GLY A 82 11.09 7.20 -20.28
N GLU A 83 10.65 7.43 -21.52
CA GLU A 83 10.42 8.77 -22.05
C GLU A 83 9.23 9.46 -21.37
N VAL A 84 8.10 8.76 -21.23
CA VAL A 84 6.92 9.26 -20.50
C VAL A 84 7.25 9.55 -19.04
N PHE A 85 8.09 8.72 -18.42
CA PHE A 85 8.55 8.94 -17.05
C PHE A 85 9.39 10.21 -16.91
N ARG A 86 10.29 10.48 -17.86
CA ARG A 86 11.14 11.69 -17.90
C ARG A 86 10.37 12.92 -18.36
N ALA A 87 9.28 12.74 -19.11
CA ALA A 87 8.48 13.84 -19.63
C ALA A 87 7.92 14.70 -18.50
N CYS A 88 8.14 16.01 -18.62
CA CYS A 88 7.56 17.02 -17.75
C CYS A 88 6.47 17.78 -18.52
N PRO A 89 5.22 17.25 -18.61
CA PRO A 89 4.15 17.98 -19.29
C PRO A 89 3.95 19.33 -18.60
N SER A 90 4.14 20.39 -19.36
CA SER A 90 3.90 21.78 -18.97
C SER A 90 2.41 22.09 -19.11
N GLY A 91 1.83 22.75 -18.11
CA GLY A 91 0.42 23.18 -18.15
C GLY A 91 -0.27 23.09 -16.79
N ARG A 92 -1.46 23.69 -16.71
CA ARG A 92 -2.32 23.56 -15.53
C ARG A 92 -3.06 22.24 -15.58
N ARG A 93 -3.13 21.54 -14.45
CA ARG A 93 -3.97 20.34 -14.34
C ARG A 93 -5.45 20.73 -14.24
N PRO A 94 -6.36 19.94 -14.84
CA PRO A 94 -7.78 20.15 -14.68
C PRO A 94 -8.20 20.08 -13.20
N PRO A 95 -9.26 20.83 -12.81
CA PRO A 95 -9.88 20.69 -11.50
C PRO A 95 -10.26 19.22 -11.23
N GLY A 96 -9.97 18.72 -10.03
CA GLY A 96 -10.29 17.34 -9.62
C GLY A 96 -9.25 16.27 -9.98
N SER A 97 -8.23 16.60 -10.79
CA SER A 97 -7.12 15.66 -11.06
C SER A 97 -6.20 15.51 -9.84
N PRO A 98 -5.64 14.30 -9.58
CA PRO A 98 -4.63 14.10 -8.54
C PRO A 98 -3.47 15.09 -8.70
N ARG A 99 -3.15 15.80 -7.61
CA ARG A 99 -2.08 16.82 -7.61
C ARG A 99 -0.71 16.20 -7.79
N THR A 100 -0.51 14.99 -7.26
CA THR A 100 0.78 14.29 -7.17
C THR A 100 0.96 13.33 -8.35
N ARG A 101 2.06 13.46 -9.10
CA ARG A 101 2.43 12.46 -10.12
C ARG A 101 2.93 11.19 -9.41
N TRP A 102 2.90 10.07 -10.12
CA TRP A 102 3.53 8.85 -9.63
C TRP A 102 5.02 9.07 -9.33
N ARG A 103 5.75 9.80 -10.19
CA ARG A 103 7.16 10.19 -9.95
C ARG A 103 7.31 10.94 -8.64
N ASP A 104 6.53 12.00 -8.41
CA ASP A 104 6.57 12.79 -7.17
C ASP A 104 6.33 11.91 -5.93
N TYR A 105 5.37 10.98 -6.04
CA TYR A 105 5.07 10.02 -4.97
C TYR A 105 6.24 9.07 -4.69
N VAL A 106 6.83 8.46 -5.71
CA VAL A 106 7.92 7.49 -5.52
C VAL A 106 9.22 8.19 -5.13
N SER A 107 9.51 9.38 -5.64
CA SER A 107 10.65 10.19 -5.19
C SER A 107 10.53 10.54 -3.71
N ARG A 108 9.34 10.95 -3.25
CA ARG A 108 9.10 11.17 -1.82
C ARG A 108 9.23 9.87 -1.01
N LEU A 109 8.73 8.76 -1.54
CA LEU A 109 8.85 7.46 -0.89
C LEU A 109 10.32 7.04 -0.73
N VAL A 110 11.15 7.26 -1.75
CA VAL A 110 12.59 6.97 -1.69
C VAL A 110 13.28 7.88 -0.68
N TRP A 111 12.96 9.17 -0.65
CA TRP A 111 13.46 10.09 0.38
C TRP A 111 13.10 9.63 1.79
N GLU A 112 11.81 9.35 2.05
CA GLU A 112 11.32 8.92 3.37
C GLU A 112 11.94 7.60 3.85
N ARG A 113 12.30 6.70 2.92
CA ARG A 113 12.66 5.31 3.26
C ARG A 113 14.14 5.02 3.16
N LEU A 114 14.84 5.69 2.25
CA LEU A 114 16.27 5.49 1.96
C LEU A 114 17.10 6.76 2.22
N GLY A 115 16.47 7.92 2.44
CA GLY A 115 17.19 9.19 2.65
C GLY A 115 17.87 9.74 1.40
N ILE A 116 17.57 9.19 0.21
CA ILE A 116 18.21 9.59 -1.05
C ILE A 116 17.45 10.78 -1.63
N PRO A 117 18.10 11.94 -1.80
CA PRO A 117 17.44 13.13 -2.32
C PRO A 117 17.06 12.95 -3.80
N PRO A 118 16.01 13.64 -4.28
CA PRO A 118 15.52 13.47 -5.66
C PRO A 118 16.55 13.78 -6.75
N ASP A 119 17.55 14.61 -6.44
CA ASP A 119 18.68 14.99 -7.30
C ASP A 119 19.71 13.86 -7.45
N GLU A 120 20.04 13.13 -6.38
CA GLU A 120 20.94 11.97 -6.42
C GLU A 120 20.22 10.67 -6.87
N LEU A 121 18.88 10.70 -6.93
CA LEU A 121 18.05 9.52 -7.19
C LEU A 121 18.37 8.82 -8.51
N GLU A 122 18.59 9.57 -9.58
CA GLU A 122 18.87 8.99 -10.91
C GLU A 122 20.24 8.33 -10.95
N GLU A 123 21.23 8.89 -10.26
CA GLU A 123 22.57 8.32 -10.15
C GLU A 123 22.55 7.01 -9.36
N VAL A 124 21.99 7.04 -8.14
CA VAL A 124 21.94 5.86 -7.25
C VAL A 124 21.06 4.75 -7.82
N ALA A 125 19.95 5.10 -8.49
CA ALA A 125 19.09 4.11 -9.14
C ALA A 125 19.66 3.57 -10.47
N GLY A 126 20.60 4.29 -11.08
CA GLY A 126 21.39 3.86 -12.24
C GLY A 126 22.33 2.71 -11.89
N GLU A 127 22.92 2.74 -10.70
CA GLU A 127 23.75 1.67 -10.15
C GLU A 127 22.91 0.46 -9.72
N LYS A 128 22.84 -0.56 -10.58
CA LYS A 128 21.94 -1.72 -10.39
C LYS A 128 22.18 -2.45 -9.08
N GLU A 129 23.44 -2.65 -8.73
CA GLU A 129 23.90 -3.44 -7.59
C GLU A 129 23.66 -2.69 -6.28
N VAL A 130 23.94 -1.39 -6.27
CA VAL A 130 23.66 -0.48 -5.15
C VAL A 130 22.15 -0.43 -4.90
N TRP A 131 21.38 -0.18 -5.96
CA TRP A 131 19.92 -0.10 -5.88
C TRP A 131 19.30 -1.43 -5.40
N ALA A 132 19.74 -2.56 -5.94
CA ALA A 132 19.25 -3.87 -5.52
C ALA A 132 19.57 -4.17 -4.04
N SER A 133 20.75 -3.77 -3.57
CA SER A 133 21.16 -3.93 -2.18
C SER A 133 20.32 -3.09 -1.23
N LEU A 134 20.07 -1.82 -1.56
CA LEU A 134 19.20 -0.92 -0.80
C LEU A 134 17.78 -1.50 -0.67
N LEU A 135 17.22 -2.01 -1.76
CA LEU A 135 15.87 -2.60 -1.75
C LEU A 135 15.79 -3.92 -1.00
N ARG A 136 16.86 -4.72 -0.99
CA ARG A 136 16.95 -5.96 -0.23
C ARG A 136 16.99 -5.69 1.27
N LEU A 137 17.70 -4.63 1.67
CA LEU A 137 17.90 -4.24 3.08
C LEU A 137 16.81 -3.32 3.62
N LEU A 138 15.83 -2.92 2.79
CA LEU A 138 14.75 -2.02 3.19
C LEU A 138 13.95 -2.60 4.38
N PRO A 139 13.92 -1.93 5.55
CA PRO A 139 13.19 -2.41 6.72
C PRO A 139 11.68 -2.14 6.58
N PRO A 140 10.80 -2.92 7.23
CA PRO A 140 9.38 -2.59 7.32
C PRO A 140 9.17 -1.23 7.99
N ARG A 141 8.06 -0.53 7.67
CA ARG A 141 7.72 0.71 8.38
C ARG A 141 7.43 0.40 9.86
N PRO A 142 7.85 1.27 10.79
CA PRO A 142 7.40 1.17 12.17
C PRO A 142 5.88 1.35 12.20
N ASP A 143 5.20 0.56 13.04
CA ASP A 143 3.77 0.73 13.25
C ASP A 143 3.51 2.13 13.83
N PRO A 144 2.50 2.88 13.32
CA PRO A 144 2.06 4.07 14.01
C PRO A 144 1.44 3.62 15.34
N GLY A 145 2.13 3.94 16.44
CA GLY A 145 1.67 3.67 17.81
C GLY A 145 0.37 4.36 18.16
#